data_AF-A0A0C1QTT2-F1
#
_entry.id   AF-A0A0C1QTT2-F1
#
_cell.length_a   1.000
_cell.length_b   1.000
_cell.length_c   1.000
_cell.angle_alpha   90.00
_cell.angle_beta   90.00
_cell.angle_gamma   90.00
#
_symmetry.space_group_name_H-M   'P 1'
#
loop_
_entity.id
_entity.type
_entity.pdbx_description
1 polymer ?
#
loop_
_entity_poly.entity_id
_entity_poly.type
_entity_poly.pdbx_seq_one_letter_code
_entity_poly.pdbx_strand_id
1 'polypeptide(L)'
;MHAYRTYLYTLCAVLVILGASFALAQDNALKFKLKPDATGKLCFNCHAAFKEKMSKPFVHTPLKKGECTGCHNPHTSTHGKLLSADNGGVCYRCHSSVVPSGARSVHKVVGEGSCMKCHDPHSAPNKENLLKGGNELCFECHKEMGATLSKVKYRHMPVAQGCLNCHDPHSSAKNPYLLKNDIIPLCVGCHKTDRPMFAKKHMNYPVANARCTGCHDPHGSDNPGILYNTVHKPVATRMCNQCHEEATSPNPLATKKTGTDLCRGCHNDMVNTTFGLNRVHGPLLSKQGCLSCHNPHAGKQKGILRQPMAVLCNSCHVDNMKRQEKVASPHEPVKNGQCTACHDPHSSNYLFLTRKSLDIELCADCHDWAHHSTHPIGEKFRDPRNKNIPILCVSCHDAHGTEFKKMLYYPKTSDLCVQCHEQYKR
;
A
#
# COMPACT_ATOMS: atom_id res chain seq x y z
N MET A 1 -22.42 -65.72 -5.72
CA MET A 1 -20.97 -65.39 -5.81
C MET A 1 -20.65 -63.91 -6.04
N HIS A 2 -21.61 -63.03 -6.39
CA HIS A 2 -21.31 -61.59 -6.58
C HIS A 2 -21.24 -60.74 -5.31
N ALA A 3 -22.03 -61.03 -4.27
CA ALA A 3 -22.06 -60.22 -3.04
C ALA A 3 -20.79 -60.34 -2.16
N TYR A 4 -20.08 -61.47 -2.24
CA TYR A 4 -18.86 -61.70 -1.46
C TYR A 4 -17.64 -60.96 -2.05
N ARG A 5 -17.65 -60.72 -3.38
CA ARG A 5 -16.59 -60.01 -4.09
C ARG A 5 -16.63 -58.52 -3.78
N THR A 6 -17.80 -57.88 -3.78
CA THR A 6 -17.96 -56.46 -3.44
C THR A 6 -17.57 -56.14 -2.00
N TYR A 7 -17.89 -57.03 -1.05
CA TYR A 7 -17.50 -56.85 0.36
C TYR A 7 -15.99 -56.89 0.58
N LEU A 8 -15.28 -57.77 -0.16
CA LEU A 8 -13.82 -57.87 -0.12
C LEU A 8 -13.14 -56.62 -0.71
N TYR A 9 -13.68 -56.05 -1.79
CA TYR A 9 -13.14 -54.82 -2.39
C TYR A 9 -13.36 -53.59 -1.50
N THR A 10 -14.50 -53.48 -0.80
CA THR A 10 -14.72 -52.40 0.16
C THR A 10 -13.86 -52.53 1.42
N LEU A 11 -13.60 -53.76 1.90
CA LEU A 11 -12.71 -53.98 3.05
C LEU A 11 -11.25 -53.66 2.70
N CYS A 12 -10.79 -54.06 1.50
CA CYS A 12 -9.46 -53.73 1.00
C CYS A 12 -9.28 -52.22 0.74
N ALA A 13 -10.30 -51.52 0.21
CA ALA A 13 -10.24 -50.08 0.02
C ALA A 13 -10.15 -49.31 1.34
N VAL A 14 -10.88 -49.74 2.38
CA VAL A 14 -10.82 -49.15 3.73
C VAL A 14 -9.46 -49.44 4.40
N LEU A 15 -8.89 -50.63 4.21
CA LEU A 15 -7.56 -50.99 4.72
C LEU A 15 -6.42 -50.22 4.03
N VAL A 16 -6.53 -49.94 2.72
CA VAL A 16 -5.54 -49.13 1.98
C VAL A 16 -5.60 -47.65 2.38
N ILE A 17 -6.79 -47.10 2.65
CA ILE A 17 -6.96 -45.72 3.10
C ILE A 17 -6.48 -45.55 4.56
N LEU A 18 -6.71 -46.54 5.43
CA LEU A 18 -6.16 -46.59 6.80
C LEU A 18 -4.63 -46.76 6.79
N GLY A 19 -4.08 -47.58 5.89
CA GLY A 19 -2.62 -47.78 5.73
C GLY A 19 -1.89 -46.54 5.22
N ALA A 20 -2.47 -45.79 4.27
CA ALA A 20 -1.89 -44.54 3.77
C ALA A 20 -1.84 -43.42 4.83
N SER A 21 -2.80 -43.42 5.75
CA SER A 21 -2.83 -42.47 6.87
C SER A 21 -1.79 -42.80 7.95
N PHE A 22 -1.46 -44.08 8.12
CA PHE A 22 -0.41 -44.55 9.05
C PHE A 22 1.01 -44.33 8.50
N ALA A 23 1.20 -44.48 7.18
CA ALA A 23 2.51 -44.31 6.54
C ALA A 23 3.07 -42.88 6.66
N LEU A 24 2.22 -41.84 6.53
CA LEU A 24 2.66 -40.44 6.63
C LEU A 24 3.09 -40.03 8.05
N ALA A 25 2.55 -40.67 9.09
CA ALA A 25 2.95 -40.44 10.48
C ALA A 25 4.25 -41.17 10.86
N GLN A 26 4.46 -42.38 10.31
CA GLN A 26 5.67 -43.18 10.52
C GLN A 26 6.92 -42.57 9.87
N ASP A 27 6.77 -41.92 8.72
CA ASP A 27 7.89 -41.36 7.95
C ASP A 27 8.67 -40.25 8.70
N ASN A 28 7.97 -39.42 9.47
CA ASN A 28 8.60 -38.33 10.24
C ASN A 28 9.36 -38.81 11.49
N ALA A 29 8.96 -39.92 12.11
CA ALA A 29 9.67 -40.49 13.26
C ALA A 29 10.97 -41.21 12.84
N LEU A 30 10.95 -41.83 11.65
CA LEU A 30 12.12 -42.48 11.04
C LEU A 30 13.16 -41.46 10.56
N LYS A 31 12.73 -40.29 10.06
CA LYS A 31 13.61 -39.20 9.60
C LYS A 31 14.65 -38.76 10.64
N PHE A 32 14.29 -38.80 11.93
CA PHE A 32 15.17 -38.40 13.02
C PHE A 32 15.69 -39.58 13.86
N LYS A 33 15.51 -40.83 13.40
CA LYS A 33 15.92 -42.05 14.12
C LYS A 33 15.43 -42.11 15.57
N LEU A 34 14.19 -41.68 15.80
CA LEU A 34 13.62 -41.70 17.14
C LEU A 34 13.23 -43.13 17.54
N LYS A 35 13.20 -43.40 18.86
CA LYS A 35 12.68 -44.68 19.38
C LYS A 35 11.24 -44.90 18.87
N PRO A 36 10.83 -46.13 18.53
CA PRO A 36 9.42 -46.43 18.30
C PRO A 36 8.57 -45.87 19.46
N ASP A 37 7.46 -45.21 19.13
CA ASP A 37 6.57 -44.49 20.07
C ASP A 37 7.12 -43.19 20.69
N ALA A 38 8.23 -42.65 20.20
CA ALA A 38 8.72 -41.30 20.51
C ALA A 38 7.83 -40.20 19.89
N THR A 39 6.56 -40.21 20.28
CA THR A 39 5.54 -39.19 19.99
C THR A 39 5.40 -38.27 21.20
N GLY A 40 4.53 -37.26 21.14
CA GLY A 40 4.42 -36.18 22.13
C GLY A 40 4.52 -36.59 23.62
N LYS A 41 4.01 -37.78 24.02
CA LYS A 41 4.14 -38.30 25.39
C LYS A 41 5.58 -38.38 25.89
N LEU A 42 6.52 -38.83 25.07
CA LEU A 42 7.94 -38.91 25.44
C LEU A 42 8.54 -37.51 25.63
N CYS A 43 8.24 -36.59 24.70
CA CYS A 43 8.74 -35.21 24.75
C CYS A 43 8.33 -34.51 26.05
N PHE A 44 7.11 -34.78 26.54
CA PHE A 44 6.56 -34.19 27.74
C PHE A 44 7.21 -34.64 29.06
N ASN A 45 8.01 -35.71 29.06
CA ASN A 45 8.77 -36.11 30.25
C ASN A 45 9.85 -35.08 30.60
N CYS A 46 10.43 -34.43 29.58
CA CYS A 46 11.42 -33.37 29.76
C CYS A 46 10.82 -31.97 29.54
N HIS A 47 9.86 -31.83 28.63
CA HIS A 47 9.18 -30.56 28.33
C HIS A 47 7.87 -30.41 29.12
N ALA A 48 7.86 -30.75 30.40
CA ALA A 48 6.66 -30.72 31.24
C ALA A 48 6.03 -29.31 31.31
N ALA A 49 6.86 -28.27 31.44
CA ALA A 49 6.42 -26.87 31.46
C ALA A 49 5.72 -26.42 30.16
N PHE A 50 5.92 -27.14 29.05
CA PHE A 50 5.24 -26.81 27.79
C PHE A 50 3.75 -27.19 27.81
N LYS A 51 3.34 -28.13 28.65
CA LYS A 51 1.91 -28.51 28.78
C LYS A 51 1.03 -27.33 29.15
N GLU A 52 1.54 -26.41 29.97
CA GLU A 52 0.82 -25.18 30.32
C GLU A 52 0.58 -24.30 29.09
N LYS A 53 1.53 -24.25 28.14
CA LYS A 53 1.36 -23.54 26.87
C LYS A 53 0.37 -24.21 25.92
N MET A 54 -0.11 -25.42 26.23
CA MET A 54 -1.17 -26.12 25.51
C MET A 54 -2.54 -26.00 26.19
N SER A 55 -2.63 -25.26 27.30
CA SER A 55 -3.88 -25.11 28.05
C SER A 55 -4.87 -24.10 27.44
N LYS A 56 -4.44 -23.33 26.43
CA LYS A 56 -5.34 -22.36 25.79
C LYS A 56 -6.41 -23.08 24.95
N PRO A 57 -7.60 -22.48 24.77
CA PRO A 57 -8.74 -23.14 24.11
C PRO A 57 -8.48 -23.66 22.70
N PHE A 58 -7.68 -22.94 21.90
CA PHE A 58 -7.44 -23.29 20.50
C PHE A 58 -6.03 -23.84 20.32
N VAL A 59 -5.87 -25.14 20.56
CA VAL A 59 -4.61 -25.87 20.31
C VAL A 59 -4.53 -26.30 18.84
N HIS A 60 -3.38 -26.07 18.23
CA HIS A 60 -3.10 -26.41 16.83
C HIS A 60 -3.13 -27.93 16.62
N THR A 61 -3.71 -28.40 15.50
CA THR A 61 -4.03 -29.82 15.28
C THR A 61 -2.84 -30.78 15.39
N PRO A 62 -1.67 -30.52 14.74
CA PRO A 62 -0.47 -31.36 14.91
C PRO A 62 -0.02 -31.48 16.37
N LEU A 63 -0.18 -30.40 17.15
CA LEU A 63 0.21 -30.41 18.55
C LEU A 63 -0.75 -31.23 19.42
N LYS A 64 -2.06 -31.19 19.15
CA LYS A 64 -3.05 -32.08 19.79
C LYS A 64 -2.73 -33.56 19.55
N LYS A 65 -2.16 -33.88 18.39
CA LYS A 65 -1.73 -35.25 18.02
C LYS A 65 -0.35 -35.62 18.57
N GLY A 66 0.38 -34.68 19.18
CA GLY A 66 1.74 -34.91 19.68
C GLY A 66 2.80 -35.02 18.56
N GLU A 67 2.54 -34.44 17.39
CA GLU A 67 3.42 -34.46 16.21
C GLU A 67 4.47 -33.34 16.28
N CYS A 68 5.27 -33.31 17.34
CA CYS A 68 6.27 -32.26 17.57
C CYS A 68 7.32 -32.19 16.44
N THR A 69 7.66 -33.34 15.85
CA THR A 69 8.72 -33.50 14.84
C THR A 69 8.31 -33.05 13.44
N GLY A 70 7.00 -32.82 13.21
CA GLY A 70 6.53 -32.22 11.97
C GLY A 70 7.03 -30.78 11.80
N CYS A 71 7.23 -30.09 12.93
CA CYS A 71 7.72 -28.71 12.95
C CYS A 71 9.14 -28.60 13.51
N HIS A 72 9.52 -29.38 14.53
CA HIS A 72 10.82 -29.28 15.21
C HIS A 72 11.77 -30.44 14.85
N ASN A 73 13.08 -30.16 14.83
CA ASN A 73 14.13 -31.17 14.84
C ASN A 73 14.66 -31.35 16.27
N PRO A 74 14.42 -32.48 16.92
CA PRO A 74 14.78 -32.67 18.34
C PRO A 74 16.29 -32.78 18.61
N HIS A 75 17.13 -32.93 17.58
CA HIS A 75 18.58 -33.08 17.74
C HIS A 75 19.33 -31.77 17.46
N THR A 76 19.18 -31.22 16.25
CA THR A 76 19.89 -30.00 15.86
C THR A 76 19.19 -29.31 14.71
N SER A 77 19.19 -27.98 14.74
CA SER A 77 18.75 -27.17 13.61
C SER A 77 19.56 -25.88 13.55
N THR A 78 19.80 -25.41 12.33
CA THR A 78 20.32 -24.07 12.05
C THR A 78 19.24 -22.99 12.20
N HIS A 79 17.98 -23.38 12.36
CA HIS A 79 16.86 -22.48 12.60
C HIS A 79 16.57 -22.34 14.10
N GLY A 80 16.14 -21.15 14.49
CA GLY A 80 15.81 -20.83 15.89
C GLY A 80 14.81 -21.81 16.49
N LYS A 81 14.95 -22.07 17.80
CA LYS A 81 14.06 -22.96 18.57
C LYS A 81 13.91 -24.36 17.96
N LEU A 82 14.97 -24.85 17.30
CA LEU A 82 15.01 -26.18 16.71
C LEU A 82 13.94 -26.42 15.63
N LEU A 83 13.55 -25.41 14.85
CA LEU A 83 12.60 -25.62 13.75
C LEU A 83 13.22 -26.44 12.61
N SER A 84 12.43 -27.28 11.95
CA SER A 84 12.88 -28.15 10.85
C SER A 84 13.00 -27.45 9.49
N ALA A 85 12.64 -26.17 9.43
CA ALA A 85 12.77 -25.24 8.31
C ALA A 85 12.70 -23.81 8.88
N ASP A 86 12.86 -22.80 8.02
CA ASP A 86 12.57 -21.43 8.39
C ASP A 86 11.08 -21.22 8.76
N ASN A 87 10.80 -20.05 9.33
CA ASN A 87 9.49 -19.67 9.89
C ASN A 87 8.32 -19.85 8.91
N GLY A 88 8.52 -19.55 7.63
CA GLY A 88 7.48 -19.72 6.61
C GLY A 88 7.46 -21.16 6.10
N GLY A 89 8.63 -21.71 5.80
CA GLY A 89 8.80 -23.04 5.22
C GLY A 89 8.19 -24.15 6.08
N VAL A 90 8.25 -24.05 7.41
CA VAL A 90 7.60 -25.03 8.30
C VAL A 90 6.08 -25.01 8.19
N CYS A 91 5.48 -23.83 8.00
CA CYS A 91 4.03 -23.66 7.87
C CYS A 91 3.55 -24.10 6.48
N TYR A 92 4.25 -23.68 5.42
CA TYR A 92 3.85 -23.92 4.02
C TYR A 92 3.89 -25.38 3.59
N ARG A 93 4.61 -26.25 4.31
CA ARG A 93 4.56 -27.71 4.10
C ARG A 93 3.14 -28.27 4.17
N CYS A 94 2.32 -27.72 5.06
CA CYS A 94 0.91 -28.11 5.21
C CYS A 94 -0.04 -27.03 4.69
N HIS A 95 0.32 -25.75 4.83
CA HIS A 95 -0.51 -24.61 4.45
C HIS A 95 -0.11 -24.01 3.09
N SER A 96 0.17 -24.85 2.09
CA SER A 96 0.60 -24.41 0.76
C SER A 96 -0.45 -23.58 0.01
N SER A 97 -1.72 -23.69 0.38
CA SER A 97 -2.85 -23.02 -0.30
C SER A 97 -3.12 -21.59 0.18
N VAL A 98 -2.46 -21.12 1.25
CA VAL A 98 -2.73 -19.78 1.82
C VAL A 98 -2.26 -18.65 0.89
N VAL A 99 -1.32 -18.94 0.00
CA VAL A 99 -0.92 -18.08 -1.12
C VAL A 99 -1.04 -18.91 -2.41
N PRO A 100 -2.18 -18.84 -3.13
CA PRO A 100 -2.37 -19.59 -4.36
C PRO A 100 -1.45 -19.07 -5.47
N SER A 101 -1.11 -19.96 -6.41
CA SER A 101 -0.42 -19.56 -7.63
C SER A 101 -1.28 -18.54 -8.40
N GLY A 102 -0.67 -17.39 -8.76
CA GLY A 102 -1.38 -16.30 -9.43
C GLY A 102 -2.16 -15.36 -8.49
N ALA A 103 -1.87 -15.35 -7.18
CA ALA A 103 -2.40 -14.34 -6.28
C ALA A 103 -2.14 -12.91 -6.82
N ARG A 104 -3.22 -12.13 -6.95
CA ARG A 104 -3.19 -10.73 -7.40
C ARG A 104 -2.60 -9.81 -6.33
N SER A 105 -2.78 -10.16 -5.07
CA SER A 105 -2.14 -9.50 -3.94
C SER A 105 -1.83 -10.50 -2.82
N VAL A 106 -0.73 -10.27 -2.12
CA VAL A 106 -0.28 -11.06 -0.98
C VAL A 106 0.01 -10.11 0.16
N HIS A 107 -0.46 -10.45 1.36
CA HIS A 107 -0.19 -9.66 2.54
C HIS A 107 1.31 -9.76 2.86
N LYS A 108 1.98 -8.63 3.04
CA LYS A 108 3.45 -8.58 3.20
C LYS A 108 3.96 -9.54 4.27
N VAL A 109 3.29 -9.60 5.41
CA VAL A 109 3.64 -10.49 6.54
C VAL A 109 3.58 -11.97 6.13
N VAL A 110 2.65 -12.34 5.25
CA VAL A 110 2.53 -13.71 4.72
C VAL A 110 3.61 -13.98 3.67
N GLY A 111 3.85 -13.04 2.76
CA GLY A 111 4.94 -13.15 1.77
C GLY A 111 6.32 -13.29 2.42
N GLU A 112 6.54 -12.68 3.58
CA GLU A 112 7.76 -12.79 4.38
C GLU A 112 7.81 -14.04 5.29
N GLY A 113 6.78 -14.92 5.25
CA GLY A 113 6.71 -16.11 6.11
C GLY A 113 6.58 -15.80 7.61
N SER A 114 6.16 -14.59 7.97
CA SER A 114 6.05 -14.10 9.35
C SER A 114 4.70 -14.47 9.99
N CYS A 115 4.24 -15.71 9.82
CA CYS A 115 2.93 -16.21 10.27
C CYS A 115 2.71 -15.98 11.77
N MET A 116 3.77 -16.09 12.56
CA MET A 116 3.77 -15.97 14.01
C MET A 116 3.48 -14.55 14.54
N LYS A 117 3.43 -13.53 13.67
CA LYS A 117 2.95 -12.19 14.07
C LYS A 117 1.44 -12.17 14.32
N CYS A 118 0.70 -13.14 13.77
CA CYS A 118 -0.74 -13.25 13.90
C CYS A 118 -1.18 -14.57 14.55
N HIS A 119 -0.47 -15.66 14.28
CA HIS A 119 -0.82 -17.00 14.74
C HIS A 119 0.13 -17.51 15.82
N ASP A 120 -0.40 -18.17 16.85
CA ASP A 120 0.39 -19.01 17.75
C ASP A 120 0.38 -20.45 17.19
N PRO A 121 1.52 -20.98 16.73
CA PRO A 121 1.60 -22.30 16.09
C PRO A 121 1.34 -23.46 17.06
N HIS A 122 1.23 -23.18 18.37
CA HIS A 122 0.95 -24.16 19.40
C HIS A 122 -0.47 -24.04 19.92
N SER A 123 -0.79 -22.92 20.58
CA SER A 123 -2.15 -22.68 21.06
C SER A 123 -2.43 -21.20 21.28
N ALA A 124 -3.66 -20.78 21.00
CA ALA A 124 -4.07 -19.39 21.14
C ALA A 124 -5.38 -19.24 21.92
N PRO A 125 -5.65 -18.05 22.48
CA PRO A 125 -6.92 -17.77 23.14
C PRO A 125 -8.06 -17.55 22.13
N ASN A 126 -7.76 -17.29 20.85
CA ASN A 126 -8.75 -17.02 19.81
C ASN A 126 -8.78 -18.13 18.73
N LYS A 127 -9.93 -18.25 18.06
CA LYS A 127 -10.16 -19.18 16.95
C LYS A 127 -9.10 -19.01 15.87
N GLU A 128 -8.81 -20.07 15.12
CA GLU A 128 -7.78 -20.12 14.07
C GLU A 128 -6.36 -19.80 14.60
N ASN A 129 -6.13 -20.11 15.88
CA ASN A 129 -4.85 -19.91 16.55
C ASN A 129 -4.39 -18.44 16.57
N LEU A 130 -5.30 -17.47 16.58
CA LEU A 130 -4.95 -16.05 16.52
C LEU A 130 -4.50 -15.48 17.88
N LEU A 131 -3.46 -14.65 17.85
CA LEU A 131 -2.94 -13.95 19.03
C LEU A 131 -3.95 -12.95 19.62
N LYS A 132 -4.72 -12.28 18.77
CA LYS A 132 -5.79 -11.34 19.13
C LYS A 132 -7.05 -11.58 18.28
N GLY A 133 -8.19 -11.19 18.82
CA GLY A 133 -9.49 -11.32 18.15
C GLY A 133 -9.86 -10.09 17.33
N GLY A 134 -10.62 -10.31 16.26
CA GLY A 134 -11.25 -9.25 15.48
C GLY A 134 -10.27 -8.23 14.87
N ASN A 135 -10.70 -6.98 14.81
CA ASN A 135 -9.93 -5.90 14.19
C ASN A 135 -8.69 -5.49 14.99
N GLU A 136 -8.64 -5.79 16.30
CA GLU A 136 -7.51 -5.41 17.15
C GLU A 136 -6.20 -6.02 16.70
N LEU A 137 -6.23 -7.25 16.16
CA LEU A 137 -5.06 -7.88 15.57
C LEU A 137 -4.51 -7.07 14.39
N CYS A 138 -5.40 -6.58 13.53
CA CYS A 138 -5.01 -5.76 12.38
C CYS A 138 -4.38 -4.44 12.84
N PHE A 139 -4.92 -3.83 13.90
CA PHE A 139 -4.50 -2.52 14.39
C PHE A 139 -3.15 -2.52 15.11
N GLU A 140 -2.56 -3.69 15.43
CA GLU A 140 -1.19 -3.75 15.93
C GLU A 140 -0.19 -3.13 14.93
N CYS A 141 -0.46 -3.33 13.64
CA CYS A 141 0.32 -2.74 12.55
C CYS A 141 -0.43 -1.59 11.87
N HIS A 142 -1.74 -1.73 11.62
CA HIS A 142 -2.57 -0.71 10.95
C HIS A 142 -3.17 0.30 11.93
N LYS A 143 -2.33 0.89 12.78
CA LYS A 143 -2.74 1.79 13.88
C LYS A 143 -3.52 3.00 13.38
N GLU A 144 -3.08 3.62 12.29
CA GLU A 144 -3.74 4.79 11.70
C GLU A 144 -5.17 4.48 11.26
N MET A 145 -5.41 3.28 10.73
CA MET A 145 -6.76 2.84 10.36
C MET A 145 -7.65 2.70 11.59
N GLY A 146 -7.15 2.05 12.65
CA GLY A 146 -7.88 1.93 13.92
C GLY A 146 -8.22 3.30 14.53
N ALA A 147 -7.25 4.22 14.52
CA ALA A 147 -7.43 5.59 15.00
C ALA A 147 -8.40 6.41 14.14
N THR A 148 -8.46 6.15 12.83
CA THR A 148 -9.42 6.80 11.93
C THR A 148 -10.83 6.29 12.20
N LEU A 149 -11.01 4.96 12.25
CA LEU A 149 -12.31 4.32 12.49
C LEU A 149 -12.93 4.71 13.83
N SER A 150 -12.11 4.93 14.85
CA SER A 150 -12.62 5.38 16.16
C SER A 150 -13.14 6.82 16.14
N LYS A 151 -12.61 7.68 15.24
CA LYS A 151 -12.92 9.12 15.18
C LYS A 151 -14.00 9.49 14.17
N VAL A 152 -14.12 8.77 13.06
CA VAL A 152 -15.06 9.16 11.99
C VAL A 152 -16.51 9.19 12.48
N LYS A 153 -17.25 10.22 12.09
CA LYS A 153 -18.66 10.40 12.48
C LYS A 153 -19.58 9.32 11.88
N TYR A 154 -19.40 8.97 10.62
CA TYR A 154 -20.19 7.97 9.92
C TYR A 154 -19.34 6.73 9.62
N ARG A 155 -19.44 5.75 10.51
CA ARG A 155 -18.76 4.46 10.35
C ARG A 155 -19.46 3.60 9.32
N HIS A 156 -18.70 2.94 8.44
CA HIS A 156 -19.24 1.91 7.57
C HIS A 156 -19.36 0.58 8.34
N MET A 157 -20.59 0.11 8.56
CA MET A 157 -20.88 -1.03 9.43
C MET A 157 -20.09 -2.31 9.15
N PRO A 158 -19.90 -2.76 7.89
CA PRO A 158 -19.10 -3.94 7.62
C PRO A 158 -17.68 -3.86 8.18
N VAL A 159 -17.05 -2.68 8.15
CA VAL A 159 -15.69 -2.49 8.69
C VAL A 159 -15.69 -2.48 10.21
N ALA A 160 -16.71 -1.88 10.83
CA ALA A 160 -16.86 -1.88 12.28
C ALA A 160 -17.06 -3.30 12.86
N GLN A 161 -17.70 -4.20 12.10
CA GLN A 161 -17.91 -5.60 12.47
C GLN A 161 -16.68 -6.48 12.16
N GLY A 162 -15.91 -6.17 11.12
CA GLY A 162 -14.71 -6.92 10.79
C GLY A 162 -14.10 -6.57 9.44
N CYS A 163 -12.78 -6.36 9.40
CA CYS A 163 -12.03 -6.15 8.14
C CYS A 163 -12.25 -7.31 7.14
N LEU A 164 -12.43 -8.52 7.66
CA LEU A 164 -12.54 -9.75 6.87
C LEU A 164 -13.86 -9.86 6.09
N ASN A 165 -14.80 -8.93 6.27
CA ASN A 165 -15.99 -8.85 5.42
C ASN A 165 -15.62 -8.51 3.96
N CYS A 166 -14.53 -7.78 3.77
CA CYS A 166 -14.07 -7.32 2.47
C CYS A 166 -12.66 -7.82 2.12
N HIS A 167 -11.80 -7.98 3.12
CA HIS A 167 -10.40 -8.36 2.93
C HIS A 167 -10.15 -9.84 3.23
N ASP A 168 -9.26 -10.45 2.45
CA ASP A 168 -8.60 -11.70 2.78
C ASP A 168 -7.30 -11.37 3.55
N PRO A 169 -7.07 -11.93 4.74
CA PRO A 169 -5.92 -11.54 5.56
C PRO A 169 -4.58 -12.07 5.03
N HIS A 170 -4.60 -13.03 4.08
CA HIS A 170 -3.39 -13.66 3.56
C HIS A 170 -3.11 -13.26 2.12
N SER A 171 -4.06 -13.48 1.22
CA SER A 171 -3.89 -13.22 -0.20
C SER A 171 -5.22 -13.12 -0.93
N SER A 172 -5.26 -12.39 -2.04
CA SER A 172 -6.42 -12.39 -2.92
C SER A 172 -6.00 -12.71 -4.35
N ALA A 173 -6.70 -13.67 -4.94
CA ALA A 173 -6.59 -13.98 -6.36
C ALA A 173 -7.35 -12.98 -7.25
N LYS A 174 -8.28 -12.20 -6.67
CA LYS A 174 -9.23 -11.39 -7.44
C LYS A 174 -8.77 -9.95 -7.66
N ASN A 175 -8.23 -9.30 -6.63
CA ASN A 175 -8.00 -7.87 -6.68
C ASN A 175 -6.77 -7.45 -5.82
N PRO A 176 -6.14 -6.30 -6.10
CA PRO A 176 -5.21 -5.65 -5.18
C PRO A 176 -5.77 -5.40 -3.78
N TYR A 177 -4.88 -5.04 -2.84
CA TYR A 177 -5.22 -4.69 -1.45
C TYR A 177 -6.00 -5.79 -0.70
N LEU A 178 -5.79 -7.04 -1.11
CA LEU A 178 -6.39 -8.22 -0.52
C LEU A 178 -7.92 -8.24 -0.55
N LEU A 179 -8.57 -7.52 -1.47
CA LEU A 179 -10.03 -7.55 -1.55
C LEU A 179 -10.50 -8.92 -2.06
N LYS A 180 -11.50 -9.50 -1.40
CA LYS A 180 -12.08 -10.82 -1.74
C LYS A 180 -12.71 -10.86 -3.14
N ASN A 181 -13.10 -9.71 -3.67
CA ASN A 181 -13.72 -9.57 -4.98
C ASN A 181 -13.42 -8.18 -5.58
N ASP A 182 -13.86 -7.95 -6.81
CA ASP A 182 -13.85 -6.63 -7.41
C ASP A 182 -14.76 -5.65 -6.67
N ILE A 183 -14.42 -4.36 -6.75
CA ILE A 183 -15.04 -3.29 -5.96
C ILE A 183 -16.56 -3.23 -6.12
N ILE A 184 -17.06 -3.25 -7.36
CA ILE A 184 -18.50 -3.13 -7.62
C ILE A 184 -19.24 -4.37 -7.08
N PRO A 185 -18.90 -5.62 -7.48
CA PRO A 185 -19.49 -6.83 -6.91
C PRO A 185 -19.46 -6.89 -5.38
N LEU A 186 -18.38 -6.42 -4.76
CA LEU A 186 -18.24 -6.41 -3.30
C LEU A 186 -19.26 -5.47 -2.65
N CYS A 187 -19.43 -4.27 -3.19
CA CYS A 187 -20.40 -3.31 -2.69
C CYS A 187 -21.84 -3.79 -2.93
N VAL A 188 -22.17 -4.24 -4.15
CA VAL A 188 -23.54 -4.65 -4.50
C VAL A 188 -23.95 -5.99 -3.86
N GLY A 189 -22.99 -6.76 -3.34
CA GLY A 189 -23.26 -7.93 -2.50
C GLY A 189 -24.11 -7.58 -1.27
N CYS A 190 -23.98 -6.35 -0.76
CA CYS A 190 -24.81 -5.84 0.35
C CYS A 190 -25.73 -4.68 -0.07
N HIS A 191 -25.26 -3.78 -0.96
CA HIS A 191 -26.00 -2.60 -1.39
C HIS A 191 -26.88 -2.88 -2.61
N LYS A 192 -28.20 -2.76 -2.44
CA LYS A 192 -29.18 -2.90 -3.53
C LYS A 192 -29.30 -1.60 -4.32
N THR A 193 -28.70 -1.59 -5.52
CA THR A 193 -28.61 -0.42 -6.41
C THR A 193 -29.82 -0.26 -7.34
N ASP A 194 -30.66 -1.28 -7.44
CA ASP A 194 -31.91 -1.35 -8.21
C ASP A 194 -33.10 -0.67 -7.52
N ARG A 195 -32.98 -0.35 -6.22
CA ARG A 195 -34.06 0.26 -5.45
C ARG A 195 -34.25 1.74 -5.81
N PRO A 196 -35.50 2.25 -5.89
CA PRO A 196 -35.77 3.67 -6.18
C PRO A 196 -35.08 4.64 -5.20
N MET A 197 -34.94 4.22 -3.93
CA MET A 197 -34.22 4.99 -2.92
C MET A 197 -32.75 5.20 -3.25
N PHE A 198 -32.09 4.24 -3.90
CA PHE A 198 -30.70 4.38 -4.35
C PHE A 198 -30.60 5.49 -5.41
N ALA A 199 -31.46 5.43 -6.43
CA ALA A 199 -31.51 6.45 -7.49
C ALA A 199 -31.77 7.84 -6.90
N LYS A 200 -32.77 7.97 -6.02
CA LYS A 200 -33.10 9.26 -5.36
C LYS A 200 -31.93 9.84 -4.57
N LYS A 201 -31.14 9.00 -3.87
CA LYS A 201 -29.96 9.44 -3.12
C LYS A 201 -28.80 9.89 -4.02
N HIS A 202 -28.81 9.48 -5.29
CA HIS A 202 -27.84 9.88 -6.31
C HIS A 202 -28.46 10.83 -7.36
N MET A 203 -29.50 11.58 -6.97
CA MET A 203 -30.17 12.58 -7.82
C MET A 203 -30.67 12.00 -9.15
N ASN A 204 -31.05 10.72 -9.14
CA ASN A 204 -31.47 9.92 -10.29
C ASN A 204 -30.40 9.68 -11.37
N TYR A 205 -29.13 10.00 -11.10
CA TYR A 205 -28.04 9.67 -12.02
C TYR A 205 -27.69 8.16 -11.94
N PRO A 206 -27.41 7.51 -13.09
CA PRO A 206 -27.18 6.07 -13.16
C PRO A 206 -25.77 5.68 -12.72
N VAL A 207 -25.48 5.82 -11.42
CA VAL A 207 -24.16 5.53 -10.83
C VAL A 207 -24.02 4.09 -10.29
N ALA A 208 -25.01 3.23 -10.51
CA ALA A 208 -25.02 1.85 -10.00
C ALA A 208 -23.81 1.03 -10.48
N ASN A 209 -23.34 1.29 -11.71
CA ASN A 209 -22.17 0.63 -12.31
C ASN A 209 -20.90 1.49 -12.22
N ALA A 210 -20.97 2.65 -11.56
CA ALA A 210 -19.79 3.47 -11.33
C ALA A 210 -18.93 2.88 -10.21
N ARG A 211 -17.64 3.21 -10.21
CA ARG A 211 -16.73 2.80 -9.14
C ARG A 211 -17.08 3.57 -7.86
N CYS A 212 -17.75 2.92 -6.91
CA CYS A 212 -18.25 3.53 -5.67
C CYS A 212 -17.15 4.25 -4.87
N THR A 213 -15.94 3.67 -4.85
CA THR A 213 -14.75 4.23 -4.17
C THR A 213 -14.19 5.48 -4.84
N GLY A 214 -14.77 5.95 -5.95
CA GLY A 214 -14.46 7.22 -6.57
C GLY A 214 -15.02 8.41 -5.78
N CYS A 215 -16.08 8.19 -5.00
CA CYS A 215 -16.71 9.23 -4.19
C CYS A 215 -16.82 8.85 -2.71
N HIS A 216 -16.98 7.56 -2.40
CA HIS A 216 -17.20 7.05 -1.05
C HIS A 216 -15.92 6.47 -0.44
N ASP A 217 -15.71 6.70 0.86
CA ASP A 217 -14.73 5.96 1.66
C ASP A 217 -15.37 4.69 2.23
N PRO A 218 -14.98 3.49 1.76
CA PRO A 218 -15.56 2.24 2.24
C PRO A 218 -15.24 1.94 3.72
N HIS A 219 -14.36 2.71 4.36
CA HIS A 219 -14.05 2.58 5.78
C HIS A 219 -14.86 3.54 6.67
N GLY A 220 -15.60 4.49 6.07
CA GLY A 220 -16.32 5.53 6.78
C GLY A 220 -15.64 6.89 6.68
N SER A 221 -16.39 7.94 7.01
CA SER A 221 -15.96 9.33 6.87
C SER A 221 -16.77 10.26 7.79
N ASP A 222 -16.46 11.55 7.75
CA ASP A 222 -17.21 12.57 8.50
C ASP A 222 -18.41 13.13 7.73
N ASN A 223 -18.58 12.69 6.47
CA ASN A 223 -19.67 13.14 5.60
C ASN A 223 -20.80 12.10 5.51
N PRO A 224 -22.08 12.54 5.43
CA PRO A 224 -23.21 11.64 5.24
C PRO A 224 -23.04 10.76 4.00
N GLY A 225 -23.53 9.52 4.08
CA GLY A 225 -23.37 8.55 3.00
C GLY A 225 -21.92 8.16 2.75
N ILE A 226 -21.03 8.33 3.74
CA ILE A 226 -19.60 7.97 3.68
C ILE A 226 -18.86 8.57 2.48
N LEU A 227 -19.27 9.74 1.98
CA LEU A 227 -18.48 10.48 0.98
C LEU A 227 -17.11 10.82 1.56
N TYR A 228 -16.05 10.84 0.76
CA TYR A 228 -14.74 11.27 1.26
C TYR A 228 -14.81 12.64 1.94
N ASN A 229 -13.89 12.91 2.88
CA ASN A 229 -13.89 14.15 3.66
C ASN A 229 -13.74 15.41 2.80
N THR A 230 -13.03 15.32 1.66
CA THR A 230 -12.97 16.41 0.68
C THR A 230 -13.95 16.11 -0.45
N VAL A 231 -15.06 16.85 -0.49
CA VAL A 231 -16.09 16.75 -1.53
C VAL A 231 -16.07 18.00 -2.39
N HIS A 232 -16.08 17.84 -3.70
CA HIS A 232 -16.17 18.96 -4.63
C HIS A 232 -17.52 19.66 -4.47
N LYS A 233 -17.52 21.00 -4.49
CA LYS A 233 -18.71 21.82 -4.21
C LYS A 233 -19.96 21.39 -5.02
N PRO A 234 -19.91 21.14 -6.34
CA PRO A 234 -21.07 20.69 -7.09
C PRO A 234 -21.64 19.35 -6.61
N VAL A 235 -20.80 18.43 -6.13
CA VAL A 235 -21.25 17.16 -5.55
C VAL A 235 -21.88 17.39 -4.18
N ALA A 236 -21.25 18.22 -3.34
CA ALA A 236 -21.77 18.56 -2.01
C ALA A 236 -23.14 19.26 -2.07
N THR A 237 -23.35 20.10 -3.10
CA THR A 237 -24.61 20.80 -3.35
C THR A 237 -25.59 20.05 -4.26
N ARG A 238 -25.25 18.83 -4.68
CA ARG A 238 -26.09 17.96 -5.54
C ARG A 238 -26.41 18.54 -6.92
N MET A 239 -25.52 19.39 -7.43
CA MET A 239 -25.66 20.09 -8.71
C MET A 239 -24.90 19.36 -9.82
N CYS A 240 -25.24 18.08 -10.03
CA CYS A 240 -24.59 17.22 -11.03
C CYS A 240 -24.71 17.78 -12.46
N ASN A 241 -25.87 18.39 -12.75
CA ASN A 241 -26.20 18.94 -14.05
C ASN A 241 -25.41 20.21 -14.42
N GLN A 242 -24.59 20.76 -13.52
CA GLN A 242 -23.65 21.82 -13.87
C GLN A 242 -22.52 21.30 -14.75
N CYS A 243 -22.19 20.01 -14.62
CA CYS A 243 -21.12 19.38 -15.37
C CYS A 243 -21.64 18.32 -16.33
N HIS A 244 -22.64 17.56 -15.90
CA HIS A 244 -23.23 16.48 -16.68
C HIS A 244 -24.54 16.88 -17.35
N GLU A 245 -24.97 16.11 -18.35
CA GLU A 245 -26.32 16.19 -18.88
C GLU A 245 -27.37 15.90 -17.79
N GLU A 246 -28.64 16.22 -18.07
CA GLU A 246 -29.73 15.97 -17.11
C GLU A 246 -29.91 14.47 -16.85
N ALA A 247 -30.36 14.11 -15.64
CA ALA A 247 -30.57 12.72 -15.24
C ALA A 247 -31.52 11.94 -16.17
N THR A 248 -32.44 12.63 -16.83
CA THR A 248 -33.44 12.09 -17.77
C THR A 248 -32.96 12.04 -19.22
N SER A 249 -31.75 12.55 -19.52
CA SER A 249 -31.15 12.51 -20.84
C SER A 249 -30.86 11.06 -21.29
N PRO A 250 -30.78 10.77 -22.60
CA PRO A 250 -30.23 9.51 -23.09
C PRO A 250 -28.80 9.22 -22.59
N ASN A 251 -28.02 10.28 -22.28
CA ASN A 251 -26.64 10.16 -21.80
C ASN A 251 -26.40 10.97 -20.52
N PRO A 252 -27.01 10.61 -19.37
CA PRO A 252 -26.99 11.44 -18.17
C PRO A 252 -25.59 11.76 -17.64
N LEU A 253 -24.61 10.88 -17.83
CA LEU A 253 -23.24 11.09 -17.34
C LEU A 253 -22.31 11.74 -18.36
N ALA A 254 -22.79 12.03 -19.58
CA ALA A 254 -22.01 12.82 -20.52
C ALA A 254 -21.77 14.22 -19.96
N THR A 255 -20.59 14.79 -20.18
CA THR A 255 -20.28 16.14 -19.72
C THR A 255 -20.72 17.18 -20.75
N LYS A 256 -21.26 18.31 -20.28
CA LYS A 256 -21.75 19.41 -21.12
C LYS A 256 -20.65 20.10 -21.94
N LYS A 257 -19.39 19.97 -21.49
CA LYS A 257 -18.18 20.45 -22.17
C LYS A 257 -17.08 19.39 -22.01
N THR A 258 -16.07 19.47 -22.86
CA THR A 258 -14.94 18.54 -22.87
C THR A 258 -13.70 19.17 -22.23
N GLY A 259 -12.84 18.31 -21.65
CA GLY A 259 -11.53 18.71 -21.13
C GLY A 259 -11.57 19.90 -20.17
N THR A 260 -10.57 20.77 -20.29
CA THR A 260 -10.36 21.94 -19.42
C THR A 260 -11.48 22.97 -19.52
N ASP A 261 -12.19 23.06 -20.64
CA ASP A 261 -13.25 24.07 -20.83
C ASP A 261 -14.47 23.83 -19.93
N LEU A 262 -14.70 22.59 -19.53
CA LEU A 262 -15.67 22.27 -18.49
C LEU A 262 -15.28 22.92 -17.16
N CYS A 263 -14.01 22.76 -16.76
CA CYS A 263 -13.48 23.28 -15.51
C CYS A 263 -13.40 24.81 -15.52
N ARG A 264 -12.96 25.40 -16.65
CA ARG A 264 -12.82 26.85 -16.85
C ARG A 264 -14.12 27.61 -16.58
N GLY A 265 -15.29 26.98 -16.81
CA GLY A 265 -16.59 27.59 -16.54
C GLY A 265 -16.77 28.08 -15.09
N CYS A 266 -16.07 27.48 -14.12
CA CYS A 266 -16.06 27.92 -12.72
C CYS A 266 -14.65 28.27 -12.21
N HIS A 267 -13.61 27.60 -12.72
CA HIS A 267 -12.21 27.80 -12.32
C HIS A 267 -11.46 28.69 -13.31
N ASN A 268 -12.09 29.78 -13.76
CA ASN A 268 -11.58 30.62 -14.84
C ASN A 268 -10.18 31.18 -14.51
N ASP A 269 -10.04 31.81 -13.34
CA ASP A 269 -8.76 32.42 -12.92
C ASP A 269 -7.65 31.38 -12.81
N MET A 270 -7.92 30.24 -12.17
CA MET A 270 -6.95 29.15 -12.04
C MET A 270 -6.49 28.65 -13.42
N VAL A 271 -7.43 28.41 -14.34
CA VAL A 271 -7.09 27.94 -15.69
C VAL A 271 -6.31 29.01 -16.46
N ASN A 272 -6.75 30.26 -16.43
CA ASN A 272 -6.07 31.35 -17.15
C ASN A 272 -4.67 31.59 -16.62
N THR A 273 -4.49 31.62 -15.29
CA THR A 273 -3.16 31.72 -14.68
C THR A 273 -2.30 30.54 -15.07
N THR A 274 -2.80 29.31 -14.97
CA THR A 274 -2.02 28.11 -15.30
C THR A 274 -1.51 28.14 -16.74
N PHE A 275 -2.37 28.42 -17.72
CA PHE A 275 -1.99 28.41 -19.14
C PHE A 275 -1.36 29.73 -19.62
N GLY A 276 -1.31 30.77 -18.78
CA GLY A 276 -0.69 32.05 -19.09
C GLY A 276 0.80 32.13 -18.75
N LEU A 277 1.37 31.14 -18.05
CA LEU A 277 2.79 31.10 -17.69
C LEU A 277 3.64 30.42 -18.78
N ASN A 278 4.93 30.76 -18.81
CA ASN A 278 5.85 30.35 -19.88
C ASN A 278 6.09 28.83 -19.95
N ARG A 279 5.93 28.10 -18.85
CA ARG A 279 6.14 26.65 -18.80
C ARG A 279 4.95 25.98 -18.15
N VAL A 280 4.24 25.18 -18.93
CA VAL A 280 3.12 24.37 -18.46
C VAL A 280 3.58 22.93 -18.28
N HIS A 281 3.19 22.32 -17.18
CA HIS A 281 3.50 20.93 -16.88
C HIS A 281 2.82 20.01 -17.89
N GLY A 282 3.62 19.16 -18.55
CA GLY A 282 3.19 18.31 -19.67
C GLY A 282 1.86 17.56 -19.48
N PRO A 283 1.58 16.92 -18.32
CA PRO A 283 0.31 16.22 -18.08
C PRO A 283 -0.95 17.08 -18.23
N LEU A 284 -0.86 18.40 -18.06
CA LEU A 284 -1.99 19.31 -18.26
C LEU A 284 -2.37 19.47 -19.74
N LEU A 285 -1.44 19.17 -20.66
CA LEU A 285 -1.67 19.21 -22.10
C LEU A 285 -2.17 17.87 -22.64
N SER A 286 -2.26 16.83 -21.78
CA SER A 286 -2.84 15.54 -22.16
C SER A 286 -4.37 15.65 -22.34
N LYS A 287 -4.97 14.65 -22.99
CA LYS A 287 -6.44 14.55 -23.10
C LYS A 287 -7.13 14.48 -21.74
N GLN A 288 -6.45 13.92 -20.73
CA GLN A 288 -6.95 13.84 -19.37
C GLN A 288 -6.81 15.18 -18.63
N GLY A 289 -5.86 16.03 -19.02
CA GLY A 289 -5.65 17.37 -18.46
C GLY A 289 -5.60 17.36 -16.94
N CYS A 290 -6.46 18.15 -16.30
CA CYS A 290 -6.61 18.23 -14.85
C CYS A 290 -6.88 16.86 -14.18
N LEU A 291 -7.60 15.97 -14.88
CA LEU A 291 -8.00 14.65 -14.36
C LEU A 291 -6.85 13.65 -14.31
N SER A 292 -5.70 13.99 -14.87
CA SER A 292 -4.45 13.24 -14.68
C SER A 292 -4.09 13.15 -13.19
N CYS A 293 -4.34 14.24 -12.45
CA CYS A 293 -3.95 14.38 -11.05
C CYS A 293 -5.15 14.49 -10.10
N HIS A 294 -6.25 15.09 -10.55
CA HIS A 294 -7.43 15.39 -9.72
C HIS A 294 -8.59 14.44 -9.97
N ASN A 295 -9.39 14.18 -8.93
CA ASN A 295 -10.71 13.58 -9.02
C ASN A 295 -11.75 14.72 -8.94
N PRO A 296 -12.68 14.85 -9.90
CA PRO A 296 -13.58 15.99 -9.96
C PRO A 296 -14.76 15.90 -8.99
N HIS A 297 -14.89 14.80 -8.23
CA HIS A 297 -16.05 14.57 -7.37
C HIS A 297 -15.71 14.62 -5.88
N ALA A 298 -14.86 13.73 -5.40
CA ALA A 298 -14.46 13.69 -4.01
C ALA A 298 -13.16 12.89 -3.84
N GLY A 299 -12.48 13.06 -2.71
CA GLY A 299 -11.21 12.39 -2.46
C GLY A 299 -10.69 12.57 -1.04
N LYS A 300 -9.72 11.76 -0.67
CA LYS A 300 -9.06 11.84 0.64
C LYS A 300 -8.14 13.05 0.76
N GLN A 301 -7.57 13.48 -0.36
CA GLN A 301 -6.53 14.49 -0.40
C GLN A 301 -7.12 15.89 -0.58
N LYS A 302 -6.43 16.89 -0.01
CA LYS A 302 -6.70 18.31 -0.31
C LYS A 302 -6.58 18.57 -1.81
N GLY A 303 -7.37 19.51 -2.33
CA GLY A 303 -7.45 19.75 -3.78
C GLY A 303 -7.99 18.55 -4.57
N ILE A 304 -8.54 17.54 -3.89
CA ILE A 304 -9.12 16.33 -4.48
C ILE A 304 -8.12 15.58 -5.38
N LEU A 305 -6.86 15.50 -4.96
CA LEU A 305 -5.87 14.67 -5.64
C LEU A 305 -6.29 13.20 -5.61
N ARG A 306 -6.04 12.49 -6.72
CA ARG A 306 -6.40 11.07 -6.87
C ARG A 306 -5.62 10.14 -5.95
N GLN A 307 -4.43 10.58 -5.52
CA GLN A 307 -3.50 9.84 -4.67
C GLN A 307 -2.71 10.82 -3.80
N PRO A 308 -2.07 10.36 -2.70
CA PRO A 308 -1.12 11.17 -1.96
C PRO A 308 -0.05 11.74 -2.89
N MET A 309 0.38 13.00 -2.65
CA MET A 309 1.24 13.77 -3.57
C MET A 309 2.49 13.00 -4.01
N ALA A 310 3.25 12.43 -3.07
CA ALA A 310 4.45 11.65 -3.39
C ALA A 310 4.14 10.48 -4.34
N VAL A 311 3.08 9.70 -4.04
CA VAL A 311 2.69 8.55 -4.88
C VAL A 311 2.24 9.02 -6.26
N LEU A 312 1.47 10.11 -6.31
CA LEU A 312 0.96 10.69 -7.55
C LEU A 312 2.08 11.17 -8.48
N CYS A 313 3.03 11.96 -7.96
CA CYS A 313 4.15 12.45 -8.76
C CYS A 313 5.00 11.27 -9.25
N ASN A 314 5.25 10.31 -8.37
CA ASN A 314 6.15 9.20 -8.65
C ASN A 314 5.54 8.11 -9.53
N SER A 315 4.23 8.13 -9.82
CA SER A 315 3.67 7.25 -10.84
C SER A 315 4.19 7.56 -12.25
N CYS A 316 4.72 8.77 -12.46
CA CYS A 316 5.37 9.18 -13.71
C CYS A 316 6.86 9.50 -13.48
N HIS A 317 7.21 10.16 -12.38
CA HIS A 317 8.59 10.49 -12.02
C HIS A 317 9.28 9.37 -11.23
N VAL A 318 9.27 8.16 -11.77
CA VAL A 318 9.73 6.94 -11.07
C VAL A 318 11.18 7.00 -10.62
N ASP A 319 12.03 7.74 -11.34
CA ASP A 319 13.45 7.83 -11.03
C ASP A 319 13.73 8.65 -9.76
N ASN A 320 12.83 9.55 -9.39
CA ASN A 320 12.92 10.27 -8.13
C ASN A 320 12.82 9.30 -6.93
N MET A 321 11.88 8.34 -6.95
CA MET A 321 11.77 7.34 -5.88
C MET A 321 13.02 6.46 -5.79
N LYS A 322 13.45 5.90 -6.92
CA LYS A 322 14.63 5.04 -6.97
C LYS A 322 15.87 5.75 -6.43
N ARG A 323 15.97 7.05 -6.68
CA ARG A 323 17.03 7.88 -6.13
C ARG A 323 16.86 8.05 -4.62
N GLN A 324 15.69 8.44 -4.15
CA GLN A 324 15.43 8.63 -2.71
C GLN A 324 15.75 7.38 -1.87
N GLU A 325 15.55 6.18 -2.40
CA GLU A 325 15.91 4.92 -1.72
C GLU A 325 17.42 4.77 -1.43
N LYS A 326 18.28 5.46 -2.19
CA LYS A 326 19.75 5.35 -2.12
C LYS A 326 20.42 6.58 -1.49
N VAL A 327 19.66 7.62 -1.19
CA VAL A 327 20.19 8.89 -0.71
C VAL A 327 20.62 8.77 0.75
N ALA A 328 21.91 9.04 1.02
CA ALA A 328 22.45 9.06 2.38
C ALA A 328 22.24 10.42 3.08
N SER A 329 22.17 11.51 2.30
CA SER A 329 21.85 12.87 2.77
C SER A 329 20.53 13.33 2.16
N PRO A 330 19.37 12.98 2.75
CA PRO A 330 18.07 13.35 2.20
C PRO A 330 17.75 14.82 2.44
N HIS A 331 17.12 15.45 1.44
CA HIS A 331 16.50 16.75 1.62
C HIS A 331 15.11 16.57 2.25
N GLU A 332 14.90 17.13 3.44
CA GLU A 332 13.74 16.81 4.29
C GLU A 332 12.37 17.05 3.60
N PRO A 333 12.14 18.17 2.86
CA PRO A 333 10.92 18.33 2.06
C PRO A 333 10.68 17.22 1.04
N VAL A 334 11.73 16.72 0.39
CA VAL A 334 11.61 15.68 -0.65
C VAL A 334 11.32 14.33 0.00
N LYS A 335 12.04 13.99 1.06
CA LYS A 335 11.81 12.80 1.88
C LYS A 335 10.38 12.72 2.42
N ASN A 336 9.82 13.87 2.80
CA ASN A 336 8.45 13.97 3.30
C ASN A 336 7.39 14.14 2.19
N GLY A 337 7.78 14.05 0.90
CA GLY A 337 6.85 14.09 -0.23
C GLY A 337 6.25 15.47 -0.50
N GLN A 338 6.88 16.54 -0.01
CA GLN A 338 6.44 17.93 -0.13
C GLN A 338 6.95 18.55 -1.42
N CYS A 339 6.69 17.92 -2.57
CA CYS A 339 7.18 18.37 -3.89
C CYS A 339 6.81 19.83 -4.18
N THR A 340 5.62 20.25 -3.71
CA THR A 340 5.08 21.59 -3.92
C THR A 340 5.65 22.68 -3.02
N ALA A 341 6.59 22.32 -2.13
CA ALA A 341 7.40 23.30 -1.42
C ALA A 341 8.27 24.09 -2.41
N CYS A 342 8.86 23.40 -3.39
CA CYS A 342 9.75 24.00 -4.37
C CYS A 342 9.14 24.09 -5.77
N HIS A 343 8.30 23.12 -6.16
CA HIS A 343 7.72 23.04 -7.50
C HIS A 343 6.28 23.56 -7.55
N ASP A 344 5.93 24.24 -8.63
CA ASP A 344 4.55 24.40 -9.05
C ASP A 344 4.17 23.21 -9.94
N PRO A 345 3.19 22.38 -9.52
CA PRO A 345 2.84 21.16 -10.25
C PRO A 345 2.03 21.44 -11.53
N HIS A 346 1.63 22.69 -11.76
CA HIS A 346 0.83 23.10 -12.91
C HIS A 346 1.66 23.89 -13.90
N SER A 347 2.23 25.02 -13.50
CA SER A 347 2.99 25.88 -14.40
C SER A 347 3.86 26.89 -13.67
N SER A 348 4.90 27.36 -14.34
CA SER A 348 5.81 28.36 -13.78
C SER A 348 6.50 29.18 -14.87
N ASN A 349 6.98 30.37 -14.50
CA ASN A 349 7.93 31.13 -15.32
C ASN A 349 9.38 30.69 -15.15
N TYR A 350 9.67 29.81 -14.19
CA TYR A 350 11.02 29.35 -13.84
C TYR A 350 11.30 27.94 -14.37
N LEU A 351 12.59 27.63 -14.55
CA LEU A 351 13.04 26.31 -15.01
C LEU A 351 12.61 25.20 -14.05
N PHE A 352 12.39 24.01 -14.59
CA PHE A 352 11.93 22.83 -13.83
C PHE A 352 10.65 23.05 -13.02
N LEU A 353 9.83 24.01 -13.43
CA LEU A 353 8.58 24.36 -12.78
C LEU A 353 8.77 24.73 -11.31
N THR A 354 9.85 25.40 -10.94
CA THR A 354 10.01 25.89 -9.56
C THR A 354 9.10 27.07 -9.27
N ARG A 355 8.73 27.30 -8.02
CA ARG A 355 7.82 28.39 -7.62
C ARG A 355 8.48 29.77 -7.66
N LYS A 356 9.81 29.80 -7.55
CA LYS A 356 10.68 30.97 -7.63
C LYS A 356 11.94 30.63 -8.43
N SER A 357 12.77 31.62 -8.69
CA SER A 357 14.07 31.43 -9.31
C SER A 357 14.96 30.49 -8.48
N LEU A 358 15.73 29.64 -9.16
CA LEU A 358 16.68 28.70 -8.54
C LEU A 358 17.98 29.38 -8.05
N ASP A 359 18.03 30.70 -8.08
CA ASP A 359 19.05 31.50 -7.43
C ASP A 359 18.89 31.46 -5.91
N ILE A 360 19.01 32.60 -5.25
CA ILE A 360 18.90 32.70 -3.81
C ILE A 360 17.42 32.63 -3.40
N GLU A 361 16.48 33.10 -4.23
CA GLU A 361 15.09 33.34 -3.80
C GLU A 361 14.36 32.09 -3.33
N LEU A 362 14.42 30.99 -4.09
CA LEU A 362 13.72 29.76 -3.70
C LEU A 362 14.33 29.13 -2.45
N CYS A 363 15.66 29.09 -2.38
CA CYS A 363 16.37 28.43 -1.29
C CYS A 363 16.31 29.26 0.00
N ALA A 364 16.33 30.59 -0.10
CA ALA A 364 16.31 31.51 1.03
C ALA A 364 14.96 31.55 1.78
N ASP A 365 13.90 30.96 1.21
CA ASP A 365 12.63 30.79 1.93
C ASP A 365 12.79 29.90 3.18
N CYS A 366 13.79 29.01 3.20
CA CYS A 366 14.04 28.08 4.29
C CYS A 366 15.50 28.06 4.78
N HIS A 367 16.47 28.45 3.95
CA HIS A 367 17.89 28.38 4.27
C HIS A 367 18.50 29.75 4.50
N ASP A 368 19.29 29.88 5.56
CA ASP A 368 20.10 31.06 5.79
C ASP A 368 21.29 31.10 4.83
N TRP A 369 21.21 32.00 3.84
CA TRP A 369 22.22 32.16 2.81
C TRP A 369 23.42 32.99 3.28
N ALA A 370 23.32 33.76 4.37
CA ALA A 370 24.41 34.63 4.84
C ALA A 370 25.66 33.82 5.21
N HIS A 371 25.48 32.53 5.50
CA HIS A 371 26.55 31.58 5.81
C HIS A 371 27.30 31.04 4.57
N HIS A 372 26.85 31.31 3.34
CA HIS A 372 27.48 30.86 2.09
C HIS A 372 28.41 31.91 1.45
N SER A 373 28.87 32.90 2.22
CA SER A 373 29.55 34.13 1.77
C SER A 373 30.89 33.97 1.05
N THR A 374 31.44 32.75 0.94
CA THR A 374 32.78 32.51 0.37
C THR A 374 32.80 32.19 -1.12
N HIS A 375 31.64 32.08 -1.78
CA HIS A 375 31.58 31.77 -3.23
C HIS A 375 30.51 32.62 -3.95
N PRO A 376 30.83 33.19 -5.13
CA PRO A 376 29.85 33.96 -5.90
C PRO A 376 28.72 33.06 -6.41
N ILE A 377 27.48 33.50 -6.22
CA ILE A 377 26.23 32.84 -6.64
C ILE A 377 25.28 33.90 -7.22
N GLY A 378 24.51 33.53 -8.23
CA GLY A 378 23.46 34.35 -8.84
C GLY A 378 23.73 34.71 -10.30
N GLU A 379 22.79 35.45 -10.88
CA GLU A 379 22.72 35.71 -12.33
C GLU A 379 23.96 36.39 -12.94
N LYS A 380 24.80 37.04 -12.15
CA LYS A 380 26.01 37.73 -12.65
C LYS A 380 27.18 36.78 -12.91
N PHE A 381 27.17 35.57 -12.34
CA PHE A 381 28.29 34.64 -12.37
C PHE A 381 27.92 33.42 -13.19
N ARG A 382 28.75 33.04 -14.17
CA ARG A 382 28.49 31.88 -15.04
C ARG A 382 29.25 30.65 -14.57
N ASP A 383 28.60 29.50 -14.63
CA ASP A 383 29.23 28.22 -14.30
C ASP A 383 30.31 27.89 -15.35
N PRO A 384 31.59 27.70 -14.96
CA PRO A 384 32.64 27.37 -15.92
C PRO A 384 32.41 26.06 -16.69
N ARG A 385 31.66 25.12 -16.11
CA ARG A 385 31.31 23.83 -16.74
C ARG A 385 30.23 24.00 -17.81
N ASN A 386 29.40 25.04 -17.67
CA ASN A 386 28.38 25.40 -18.63
C ASN A 386 28.11 26.91 -18.59
N LYS A 387 28.74 27.65 -19.50
CA LYS A 387 28.69 29.12 -19.53
C LYS A 387 27.29 29.68 -19.83
N ASN A 388 26.32 28.84 -20.20
CA ASN A 388 24.94 29.25 -20.46
C ASN A 388 24.08 29.29 -19.18
N ILE A 389 24.58 28.80 -18.05
CA ILE A 389 23.87 28.82 -16.77
C ILE A 389 24.61 29.68 -15.74
N PRO A 390 23.88 30.40 -14.88
CA PRO A 390 24.48 31.04 -13.73
C PRO A 390 24.99 30.01 -12.71
N ILE A 391 25.90 30.43 -11.83
CA ILE A 391 26.27 29.67 -10.64
C ILE A 391 25.12 29.80 -9.64
N LEU A 392 24.46 28.69 -9.32
CA LEU A 392 23.30 28.62 -8.44
C LEU A 392 23.60 27.68 -7.26
N CYS A 393 22.73 27.66 -6.25
CA CYS A 393 22.83 26.67 -5.16
C CYS A 393 22.87 25.24 -5.72
N VAL A 394 22.09 24.99 -6.78
CA VAL A 394 22.03 23.71 -7.48
C VAL A 394 23.22 23.41 -8.38
N SER A 395 24.18 24.33 -8.53
CA SER A 395 25.47 24.03 -9.19
C SER A 395 26.33 23.10 -8.32
N CYS A 396 26.13 23.14 -7.00
CA CYS A 396 26.92 22.39 -6.02
C CYS A 396 26.10 21.33 -5.29
N HIS A 397 24.82 21.63 -5.02
CA HIS A 397 23.92 20.78 -4.26
C HIS A 397 22.83 20.18 -5.13
N ASP A 398 22.54 18.90 -4.95
CA ASP A 398 21.30 18.35 -5.47
C ASP A 398 20.18 18.52 -4.44
N ALA A 399 19.18 19.36 -4.75
CA ALA A 399 18.05 19.62 -3.87
C ALA A 399 17.17 18.38 -3.63
N HIS A 400 17.31 17.32 -4.42
CA HIS A 400 16.68 16.03 -4.16
C HIS A 400 17.53 15.12 -3.26
N GLY A 401 18.75 15.51 -2.92
CA GLY A 401 19.67 14.74 -2.09
C GLY A 401 20.60 13.84 -2.89
N THR A 402 21.68 13.43 -2.22
CA THR A 402 22.74 12.57 -2.78
C THR A 402 23.25 11.58 -1.73
N GLU A 403 24.03 10.61 -2.16
CA GLU A 403 24.82 9.73 -1.30
C GLU A 403 25.96 10.45 -0.55
N PHE A 404 26.24 11.72 -0.90
CA PHE A 404 27.33 12.50 -0.35
C PHE A 404 26.84 13.50 0.70
N LYS A 405 27.73 13.80 1.67
CA LYS A 405 27.41 14.75 2.75
C LYS A 405 27.02 16.11 2.19
N LYS A 406 26.08 16.79 2.86
CA LYS A 406 25.58 18.12 2.46
C LYS A 406 24.98 18.13 1.04
N MET A 407 24.52 16.98 0.54
CA MET A 407 23.86 16.86 -0.77
C MET A 407 24.75 17.30 -1.95
N LEU A 408 26.07 17.20 -1.81
CA LEU A 408 27.00 17.54 -2.90
C LEU A 408 26.91 16.52 -4.03
N TYR A 409 27.31 16.91 -5.24
CA TYR A 409 27.42 15.99 -6.39
C TYR A 409 28.64 15.06 -6.33
N TYR A 410 29.60 15.33 -5.46
CA TYR A 410 30.86 14.58 -5.34
C TYR A 410 31.15 14.19 -3.88
N PRO A 411 31.91 13.09 -3.64
CA PRO A 411 32.20 12.62 -2.29
C PRO A 411 32.98 13.61 -1.42
N LYS A 412 33.94 14.33 -2.02
CA LYS A 412 34.75 15.35 -1.36
C LYS A 412 34.49 16.71 -1.98
N THR A 413 34.52 17.76 -1.14
CA THR A 413 34.38 19.14 -1.61
C THR A 413 35.46 19.50 -2.63
N SER A 414 36.70 19.03 -2.45
CA SER A 414 37.78 19.23 -3.41
C SER A 414 37.43 18.76 -4.81
N ASP A 415 36.77 17.60 -4.92
CA ASP A 415 36.44 16.95 -6.18
C ASP A 415 35.37 17.75 -6.94
N LEU A 416 34.46 18.41 -6.21
CA LEU A 416 33.51 19.37 -6.76
C LEU A 416 34.21 20.67 -7.21
N CYS A 417 35.09 21.23 -6.38
CA CYS A 417 35.77 22.50 -6.69
C CYS A 417 36.59 22.42 -7.98
N VAL A 418 37.32 21.32 -8.19
CA VAL A 418 38.16 21.15 -9.39
C VAL A 418 37.37 20.96 -10.68
N GLN A 419 36.04 20.80 -10.62
CA GLN A 419 35.19 20.82 -11.81
C GLN A 419 35.09 22.21 -12.43
N CYS A 420 35.32 23.27 -11.64
CA CYS A 420 35.29 24.66 -12.10
C CYS A 420 36.66 25.33 -12.05
N HIS A 421 37.56 24.83 -11.18
CA HIS A 421 38.92 25.34 -11.01
C HIS A 421 39.94 24.30 -11.48
N GLU A 422 39.93 24.01 -12.78
CA GLU A 422 40.78 22.98 -13.39
C GLU A 422 42.27 23.18 -13.11
N GLN A 423 42.71 24.43 -12.93
CA GLN A 423 44.10 24.74 -12.56
C GLN A 423 44.56 24.13 -11.23
N TYR A 424 43.62 23.70 -10.37
CA TYR A 424 43.91 23.05 -9.09
C TYR A 424 43.70 21.53 -9.14
N LYS A 425 43.37 20.97 -10.31
CA LYS A 425 43.25 19.53 -10.51
C LYS A 425 44.65 18.92 -10.45
N ARG A 426 44.93 18.16 -9.39
CA ARG A 426 46.20 17.45 -9.18
C ARG A 426 46.19 16.10 -9.85
#